data_AF-Q6CNC3-F1
#
_entry.id   AF-Q6CNC3-F1
#
_cell.length_a   1.000
_cell.length_b   1.000
_cell.length_c   1.000
_cell.angle_alpha   90.00
_cell.angle_beta   90.00
_cell.angle_gamma   90.00
#
_symmetry.space_group_name_H-M   'P 1'
#
loop_
_entity.id
_entity.type
_entity.pdbx_description
1 polymer ?
#
loop_
_entity_poly.entity_id
_entity_poly.type
_entity_poly.pdbx_seq_one_letter_code
_entity_poly.pdbx_strand_id
1 'polypeptide(L)'
;MKNEYTRKKVSAKDRKACLICGNPTVTVLFNGSGPDWFYTCDIHLVDNPQFVQPLYPKEYHESLVSLKPLKERIEELQRKERGTWDQWVNKIFDSKKPSSSDDKKEDRDDASSDDKKKTDEANSLEELQQTYQATLDKLAASRETCNRYTLHDLVFQSRVDRLRKLAQLKEKKRVEQQSYTNTDPNQLLQSFSFPEVPKNTVNKS
;
A
#
# COMPACT_ATOMS: atom_id res chain seq x y z
N MET A 1 -9.01 5.54 -17.55
CA MET A 1 -8.99 5.70 -16.08
C MET A 1 -7.84 4.87 -15.53
N LYS A 2 -6.91 5.47 -14.78
CA LYS A 2 -5.77 4.75 -14.17
C LYS A 2 -6.19 4.18 -12.82
N ASN A 3 -5.58 3.07 -12.39
CA ASN A 3 -5.85 2.44 -11.10
C ASN A 3 -5.04 3.10 -9.97
N GLU A 4 -5.27 4.39 -9.75
CA GLU A 4 -4.59 5.16 -8.72
C GLU A 4 -5.61 6.00 -7.95
N TYR A 5 -5.68 5.76 -6.64
CA TYR A 5 -6.64 6.38 -5.74
C TYR A 5 -5.91 7.14 -4.63
N THR A 6 -6.48 8.28 -4.26
CA THR A 6 -6.00 9.09 -3.13
C THR A 6 -7.03 9.05 -2.01
N ARG A 7 -6.55 8.78 -0.79
CA ARG A 7 -7.34 8.86 0.45
C ARG A 7 -7.59 10.31 0.81
N LYS A 8 -8.86 10.62 1.06
CA LYS A 8 -9.34 11.90 1.58
C LYS A 8 -10.31 11.64 2.73
N LYS A 9 -10.43 12.60 3.64
CA LYS A 9 -11.44 12.59 4.70
C LYS A 9 -12.48 13.66 4.42
N VAL A 10 -13.75 13.30 4.56
CA VAL A 10 -14.87 14.24 4.51
C VAL A 10 -15.29 14.67 5.91
N SER A 11 -16.18 15.66 6.01
CA SER A 11 -16.80 16.06 7.27
C SER A 11 -17.56 14.89 7.90
N ALA A 12 -17.59 14.82 9.24
CA ALA A 12 -18.34 13.82 9.97
C ALA A 12 -19.85 13.84 9.66
N LYS A 13 -20.39 14.99 9.23
CA LYS A 13 -21.79 15.15 8.82
C LYS A 13 -22.10 14.44 7.50
N ASP A 14 -21.11 14.31 6.61
CA ASP A 14 -21.24 13.71 5.29
C ASP A 14 -20.83 12.24 5.25
N ARG A 15 -20.68 11.60 6.42
CA ARG A 15 -20.30 10.19 6.52
C ARG A 15 -21.28 9.31 5.76
N LYS A 16 -20.76 8.33 5.02
CA LYS A 16 -21.57 7.33 4.30
C LYS A 16 -21.08 5.93 4.62
N ALA A 17 -21.85 4.93 4.20
CA ALA A 17 -21.50 3.52 4.39
C ALA A 17 -20.21 3.14 3.66
N CYS A 18 -19.34 2.40 4.33
CA CYS A 18 -18.19 1.74 3.73
C CYS A 18 -18.65 0.76 2.64
N LEU A 19 -17.96 0.75 1.51
CA LEU A 19 -18.26 -0.17 0.40
C LEU A 19 -18.15 -1.65 0.79
N ILE A 20 -17.32 -1.99 1.78
CA ILE A 20 -17.03 -3.38 2.15
C ILE A 20 -17.93 -3.87 3.28
N CYS A 21 -17.96 -3.18 4.42
CA CYS A 21 -18.73 -3.62 5.58
C CYS A 21 -20.01 -2.84 5.85
N GLY A 22 -20.30 -1.77 5.09
CA GLY A 22 -21.47 -0.93 5.32
C GLY A 22 -21.38 0.02 6.53
N ASN A 23 -20.38 -0.14 7.41
CA ASN A 23 -20.21 0.74 8.56
C ASN A 23 -19.99 2.21 8.14
N PRO A 24 -20.52 3.19 8.89
CA PRO A 24 -20.38 4.60 8.56
C PRO A 24 -18.91 5.02 8.62
N THR A 25 -18.43 5.67 7.55
CA THR A 25 -17.05 6.13 7.40
C THR A 25 -17.00 7.53 6.80
N VAL A 26 -15.95 8.26 7.17
CA VAL A 26 -15.59 9.57 6.59
C VAL A 26 -14.46 9.47 5.58
N THR A 27 -13.87 8.29 5.42
CA THR A 27 -12.75 8.07 4.52
C THR A 27 -13.26 7.75 3.11
N VAL A 28 -12.72 8.48 2.13
CA VAL A 28 -13.07 8.39 0.72
C VAL A 28 -11.80 8.08 -0.08
N LEU A 29 -11.91 7.12 -1.00
CA LEU A 29 -10.92 6.92 -2.06
C LEU A 29 -11.42 7.60 -3.33
N PHE A 30 -10.59 8.49 -3.87
CA PHE A 30 -10.88 9.28 -5.06
C PHE A 30 -9.86 9.00 -6.17
N ASN A 31 -10.34 8.78 -7.39
CA ASN A 31 -9.50 8.60 -8.57
C ASN A 31 -9.24 9.95 -9.26
N GLY A 32 -7.98 10.38 -9.34
CA GLY A 32 -7.65 11.63 -10.04
C GLY A 32 -7.76 11.57 -11.56
N SER A 33 -7.75 10.37 -12.14
CA SER A 33 -7.79 10.15 -13.61
C SER A 33 -9.20 9.89 -14.16
N GLY A 34 -10.24 9.96 -13.33
CA GLY A 34 -11.60 9.67 -13.75
C GLY A 34 -12.65 10.07 -12.71
N PRO A 35 -13.94 9.94 -13.01
CA PRO A 35 -15.02 10.37 -12.10
C PRO A 35 -15.27 9.39 -10.95
N ASP A 36 -14.38 8.41 -10.71
CA ASP A 36 -14.63 7.35 -9.74
C ASP A 36 -14.21 7.76 -8.32
N TRP A 37 -15.12 7.52 -7.37
CA TRP A 37 -14.86 7.68 -5.95
C TRP A 37 -15.82 6.82 -5.14
N PHE A 38 -15.42 6.49 -3.90
CA PHE A 38 -16.25 5.70 -2.98
C PHE A 38 -15.75 5.80 -1.54
N TYR A 39 -16.64 5.47 -0.61
CA TYR A 39 -16.36 5.43 0.82
C TYR A 39 -15.77 4.09 1.22
N THR A 40 -14.75 4.11 2.06
CA THR A 40 -14.15 2.92 2.70
C THR A 40 -13.70 3.26 4.11
N CYS A 41 -13.66 2.30 5.03
CA CYS A 41 -13.16 2.57 6.39
C CYS A 41 -11.65 2.27 6.46
N ASP A 42 -10.98 2.89 7.44
CA ASP A 42 -9.53 2.80 7.59
C ASP A 42 -9.07 1.35 7.85
N ILE A 43 -9.88 0.56 8.55
CA ILE A 43 -9.62 -0.88 8.81
C ILE A 43 -9.45 -1.64 7.48
N HIS A 44 -10.34 -1.44 6.52
CA HIS A 44 -10.25 -2.11 5.21
C HIS A 44 -9.14 -1.57 4.30
N LEU A 45 -8.55 -0.42 4.60
CA LEU A 45 -7.37 0.06 3.89
C LEU A 45 -6.08 -0.61 4.38
N VAL A 46 -6.08 -1.11 5.62
CA VAL A 46 -4.90 -1.72 6.26
C VAL A 46 -4.98 -3.24 6.20
N ASP A 47 -6.12 -3.82 6.58
CA ASP A 47 -6.23 -5.26 6.87
C ASP A 47 -6.67 -6.10 5.66
N ASN A 48 -7.06 -5.47 4.55
CA ASN A 48 -7.57 -6.16 3.37
C ASN A 48 -6.68 -5.97 2.13
N PRO A 49 -5.63 -6.80 1.98
CA PRO A 49 -4.71 -6.72 0.83
C PRO A 49 -5.36 -7.13 -0.49
N GLN A 50 -6.49 -7.85 -0.46
CA GLN A 50 -7.24 -8.24 -1.65
C GLN A 50 -8.14 -7.11 -2.17
N PHE A 51 -8.29 -6.04 -1.39
CA PHE A 51 -9.08 -4.88 -1.78
C PHE A 51 -8.19 -3.74 -2.30
N VAL A 52 -7.21 -3.36 -1.49
CA VAL A 52 -6.37 -2.18 -1.71
C VAL A 52 -4.92 -2.54 -1.40
N GLN A 53 -4.00 -1.98 -2.19
CA GLN A 53 -2.58 -1.99 -1.92
C GLN A 53 -2.06 -0.55 -1.81
N PRO A 54 -1.30 -0.20 -0.76
CA PRO A 54 -0.69 1.11 -0.64
C PRO A 54 0.39 1.31 -1.71
N LEU A 55 0.35 2.46 -2.37
CA LEU A 55 1.32 2.85 -3.38
C LEU A 55 2.40 3.73 -2.74
N TYR A 56 3.47 3.09 -2.29
CA TYR A 56 4.60 3.78 -1.67
C TYR A 56 5.52 4.43 -2.71
N PRO A 57 6.19 5.55 -2.34
CA PRO A 57 7.15 6.18 -3.22
C PRO A 57 8.46 5.36 -3.28
N LYS A 58 9.35 5.68 -4.22
CA LYS A 58 10.55 4.85 -4.50
C LYS A 58 11.48 4.73 -3.28
N GLU A 59 11.60 5.82 -2.52
CA GLU A 59 12.44 5.93 -1.34
C GLU A 59 12.05 4.92 -0.25
N TYR A 60 10.76 4.57 -0.17
CA TYR A 60 10.28 3.53 0.74
C TYR A 60 10.78 2.14 0.32
N HIS A 61 10.75 1.84 -0.98
CA HIS A 61 11.24 0.57 -1.50
C HIS A 61 12.76 0.45 -1.35
N GLU A 62 13.50 1.52 -1.61
CA GLU A 62 14.94 1.58 -1.38
C GLU A 62 15.28 1.34 0.11
N SER A 63 14.54 1.99 1.01
CA SER A 63 14.69 1.78 2.46
C SER A 63 14.35 0.36 2.90
N LEU A 64 13.36 -0.30 2.27
CA LEU A 64 13.06 -1.70 2.54
C LEU A 64 14.16 -2.65 2.08
N VAL A 65 14.78 -2.36 0.92
CA VAL A 65 15.87 -3.17 0.38
C VAL A 65 17.13 -3.03 1.25
N SER A 66 17.42 -1.84 1.77
CA SER A 66 18.60 -1.58 2.61
C SER A 66 18.54 -2.23 4.01
N LEU A 67 17.34 -2.56 4.52
CA LEU A 67 17.20 -3.22 5.83
C LEU A 67 17.85 -4.60 5.89
N LYS A 68 17.80 -5.38 4.81
CA LYS A 68 18.36 -6.74 4.77
C LYS A 68 19.89 -6.73 4.98
N PRO A 69 20.69 -6.03 4.15
CA PRO A 69 22.13 -5.98 4.33
C PRO A 69 22.53 -5.31 5.65
N LEU A 70 21.80 -4.29 6.12
CA LEU A 70 22.02 -3.69 7.44
C LEU A 70 21.88 -4.72 8.55
N LYS A 71 20.80 -5.51 8.53
CA LYS A 71 20.56 -6.56 9.53
C LYS A 71 21.64 -7.65 9.48
N GLU A 72 22.00 -8.12 8.29
CA GLU A 72 23.05 -9.13 8.11
C GLU A 72 24.40 -8.63 8.65
N ARG A 73 24.72 -7.35 8.43
CA ARG A 73 25.97 -6.74 8.93
C ARG A 73 25.98 -6.62 10.45
N ILE A 74 24.86 -6.22 11.06
CA ILE A 74 24.71 -6.19 12.53
C ILE A 74 24.92 -7.58 13.10
N GLU A 75 24.26 -8.60 12.54
CA GLU A 75 24.39 -9.98 13.00
C GLU A 75 25.83 -10.52 12.84
N GLU A 76 26.52 -10.16 11.76
CA GLU A 76 27.93 -10.53 11.55
C GLU A 76 28.86 -9.93 12.61
N LEU A 77 28.70 -8.64 12.92
CA LEU A 77 29.49 -7.96 13.93
C LEU A 77 29.20 -8.49 15.34
N GLN A 78 27.92 -8.73 15.68
CA GLN A 78 27.55 -9.35 16.96
C GLN A 78 28.15 -10.74 17.13
N ARG A 79 28.20 -11.54 16.06
CA ARG A 79 28.86 -12.86 16.08
C ARG A 79 30.37 -12.72 16.31
N LYS A 80 31.03 -11.76 15.66
CA LYS A 80 32.47 -11.50 15.84
C LYS A 80 32.78 -11.06 17.26
N GLU A 81 32.04 -10.09 17.82
CA GLU A 81 32.24 -9.63 19.19
C GLU A 81 32.07 -10.75 20.23
N ARG A 82 31.02 -11.56 20.10
CA ARG A 82 30.80 -12.72 20.98
C ARG A 82 31.93 -13.76 20.88
N GLY A 83 32.35 -14.10 19.67
CA GLY A 83 33.46 -15.04 19.45
C GLY A 83 34.80 -14.53 20.00
N THR A 84 35.01 -13.20 20.00
CA THR A 84 36.22 -12.59 20.54
C THR A 84 36.22 -12.59 22.07
N TRP A 85 35.05 -12.40 22.69
CA TRP A 85 34.90 -12.44 24.14
C TRP A 85 35.15 -13.84 24.71
N ASP A 86 34.59 -14.89 24.10
CA ASP A 86 34.84 -16.29 24.51
C ASP A 86 36.33 -16.67 24.36
N GLN A 87 37.00 -16.21 23.30
CA GLN A 87 38.44 -16.43 23.13
C GLN A 87 39.28 -15.67 24.17
N TRP A 88 38.87 -14.46 24.53
CA TRP A 88 39.55 -13.67 25.56
C TRP A 88 39.36 -14.26 26.96
N VAL A 89 38.15 -14.70 27.31
CA VAL A 89 37.85 -15.38 28.56
C VAL A 89 38.65 -16.67 28.67
N ASN A 90 38.66 -17.51 27.62
CA ASN A 90 39.44 -18.75 27.64
C ASN A 90 40.94 -18.49 27.80
N LYS A 91 41.51 -17.47 27.15
CA LYS A 91 42.92 -17.09 27.34
C LYS A 91 43.24 -16.63 28.77
N ILE A 92 42.32 -15.91 29.41
CA ILE A 92 42.51 -15.46 30.80
C ILE A 92 42.42 -16.63 31.77
N PHE A 93 41.51 -17.58 31.55
CA PHE A 93 41.40 -18.77 32.37
C PHE A 93 42.59 -19.72 32.20
N ASP A 94 43.11 -19.90 30.97
CA ASP A 94 44.33 -20.69 30.74
C ASP A 94 45.59 -20.02 31.31
N SER A 95 45.67 -18.68 31.31
CA SER A 95 46.81 -17.94 31.86
C SER A 95 46.95 -17.99 33.40
N LYS A 96 45.92 -18.47 34.12
CA LYS A 96 45.92 -18.57 35.59
C LYS A 96 46.33 -19.96 36.12
N LYS A 97 46.76 -20.87 35.25
CA LYS A 97 47.32 -22.17 35.68
C LYS A 97 48.85 -22.04 35.79
N PRO A 98 49.45 -22.06 37.00
CA PRO A 98 50.91 -22.01 37.12
C PRO A 98 51.49 -23.38 36.76
N SER A 99 51.95 -23.55 35.52
CA SER A 99 52.85 -24.64 35.16
C SER A 99 54.28 -24.12 35.07
N SER A 100 55.08 -24.61 36.02
CA SER A 100 56.54 -24.59 36.03
C SER A 100 57.17 -25.06 34.71
N SER A 101 58.41 -24.60 34.50
CA SER A 101 59.51 -25.09 33.64
C SER A 101 59.51 -24.79 32.13
N ASP A 102 60.33 -23.78 31.80
CA ASP A 102 61.58 -23.81 31.01
C ASP A 102 61.66 -24.18 29.52
N ASP A 103 62.41 -23.32 28.82
CA ASP A 103 63.22 -23.48 27.60
C ASP A 103 62.60 -23.99 26.27
N LYS A 104 62.50 -23.09 25.27
CA LYS A 104 63.46 -23.04 24.13
C LYS A 104 63.19 -21.92 23.11
N LYS A 105 64.33 -21.44 22.62
CA LYS A 105 64.63 -20.41 21.61
C LYS A 105 64.32 -20.86 20.17
N GLU A 106 64.38 -19.87 19.27
CA GLU A 106 64.64 -19.92 17.80
C GLU A 106 63.43 -20.22 16.89
N ASP A 107 63.21 -19.59 15.73
CA ASP A 107 63.77 -18.41 15.04
C ASP A 107 62.88 -18.18 13.77
N ARG A 108 63.08 -17.04 13.09
CA ARG A 108 62.74 -16.72 11.68
C ARG A 108 61.54 -15.82 11.32
N ASP A 109 61.95 -14.63 10.89
CA ASP A 109 61.78 -14.03 9.54
C ASP A 109 60.41 -13.53 9.06
N ASP A 110 60.33 -12.20 9.09
CA ASP A 110 60.28 -11.30 7.92
C ASP A 110 58.99 -11.18 7.08
N ALA A 111 58.78 -9.91 6.71
CA ALA A 111 58.06 -9.37 5.56
C ALA A 111 56.59 -8.93 5.72
N SER A 112 56.47 -7.60 5.63
CA SER A 112 55.47 -6.81 4.89
C SER A 112 54.16 -6.39 5.58
N SER A 113 54.26 -5.18 6.14
CA SER A 113 53.28 -4.11 5.98
C SER A 113 52.96 -3.83 4.49
N ASP A 114 51.69 -3.86 4.09
CA ASP A 114 50.97 -2.86 3.25
C ASP A 114 49.53 -3.40 3.09
N ASP A 115 48.56 -3.02 3.91
CA ASP A 115 47.75 -1.81 3.75
C ASP A 115 47.30 -1.54 2.31
N LYS A 116 46.17 -2.16 1.90
CA LYS A 116 45.18 -1.59 0.96
C LYS A 116 44.08 -2.58 0.64
N LYS A 117 43.00 -2.50 1.41
CA LYS A 117 41.58 -2.52 0.98
C LYS A 117 40.67 -2.53 2.22
N LYS A 118 40.87 -1.54 3.10
CA LYS A 118 39.84 -1.07 4.04
C LYS A 118 39.15 0.14 3.42
N THR A 119 38.46 -0.10 2.31
CA THR A 119 37.38 0.77 1.88
C THR A 119 36.12 -0.02 2.15
N ASP A 120 35.65 0.09 3.38
CA ASP A 120 34.24 0.14 3.73
C ASP A 120 34.19 0.45 5.23
N GLU A 121 33.68 1.64 5.52
CA GLU A 121 33.60 2.30 6.81
C GLU A 121 33.31 1.31 7.94
N ALA A 122 34.21 1.26 8.92
CA ALA A 122 33.97 0.58 10.19
C ALA A 122 32.95 1.38 10.99
N ASN A 123 31.69 1.39 10.55
CA ASN A 123 30.59 1.82 11.38
C ASN A 123 30.57 0.89 12.59
N SER A 124 30.63 1.48 13.78
CA SER A 124 30.53 0.73 15.03
C SER A 124 29.22 -0.05 15.08
N LEU A 125 29.16 -1.13 15.86
CA LEU A 125 27.92 -1.90 16.07
C LEU A 125 26.76 -0.96 16.44
N GLU A 126 27.04 0.02 17.30
CA GLU A 126 26.07 0.99 17.79
C GLU A 126 25.55 1.91 16.67
N GLU A 127 26.42 2.41 15.80
CA GLU A 127 26.01 3.21 14.63
C GLU A 127 25.17 2.40 13.63
N LEU A 128 25.52 1.13 13.39
CA LEU A 128 24.72 0.25 12.52
C LEU A 128 23.34 -0.04 13.13
N GLN A 129 23.26 -0.24 14.45
CA GLN A 129 21.98 -0.40 15.14
C GLN A 129 21.14 0.88 15.08
N GLN A 130 21.75 2.06 15.28
CA GLN A 130 21.06 3.35 15.18
C GLN A 130 20.54 3.60 13.76
N THR A 131 21.34 3.29 12.73
CA THR A 131 20.90 3.43 11.32
C THR A 131 19.79 2.42 10.97
N TYR A 132 19.83 1.21 11.50
CA TYR A 132 18.75 0.24 11.37
C TYR A 132 17.46 0.71 12.05
N GLN A 133 17.55 1.25 13.27
CA GLN A 133 16.40 1.83 13.98
C GLN A 133 15.81 3.01 13.20
N ALA A 134 16.66 3.95 12.75
CA ALA A 134 16.24 5.11 11.99
C ALA A 134 15.61 4.75 10.64
N THR A 135 16.06 3.67 9.98
CA THR A 135 15.45 3.18 8.74
C THR A 135 14.09 2.52 9.00
N LEU A 136 13.91 1.79 10.11
CA LEU A 136 12.60 1.29 10.54
C LEU A 136 11.63 2.43 10.84
N ASP A 137 12.07 3.46 11.56
CA ASP A 137 11.24 4.63 11.89
C ASP A 137 10.80 5.39 10.63
N LYS A 138 11.71 5.57 9.65
CA LYS A 138 11.39 6.15 8.35
C LYS A 138 10.34 5.34 7.59
N LEU A 139 10.44 4.00 7.63
CA LEU A 139 9.46 3.12 7.00
C LEU A 139 8.10 3.21 7.69
N ALA A 140 8.05 3.24 9.02
CA ALA A 140 6.83 3.41 9.78
C ALA A 140 6.14 4.76 9.45
N ALA A 141 6.91 5.86 9.47
CA ALA A 141 6.41 7.19 9.10
C ALA A 141 5.88 7.24 7.65
N SER A 142 6.58 6.58 6.73
CA SER A 142 6.14 6.46 5.32
C SER A 142 4.84 5.66 5.18
N ARG A 143 4.62 4.64 6.03
CA ARG A 143 3.36 3.86 6.07
C ARG A 143 2.19 4.70 6.55
N GLU A 144 2.38 5.48 7.60
CA GLU A 144 1.33 6.32 8.18
C GLU A 144 0.92 7.47 7.25
N THR A 145 1.91 8.09 6.59
CA THR A 145 1.71 9.23 5.69
C THR A 145 1.24 8.83 4.30
N CYS A 146 1.32 7.54 3.93
CA CYS A 146 0.87 7.06 2.64
C CYS A 146 -0.64 7.29 2.46
N ASN A 147 -0.98 8.10 1.46
CA ASN A 147 -2.36 8.44 1.10
C ASN A 147 -2.72 7.93 -0.29
N ARG A 148 -1.82 7.21 -0.97
CA ARG A 148 -2.01 6.72 -2.34
C ARG A 148 -2.18 5.22 -2.31
N TYR A 149 -3.11 4.74 -3.13
CA TYR A 149 -3.53 3.35 -3.14
C TYR A 149 -3.81 2.90 -4.57
N THR A 150 -3.55 1.64 -4.84
CA THR A 150 -4.05 0.92 -6.01
C THR A 150 -5.12 -0.05 -5.55
N LEU A 151 -6.18 -0.24 -6.32
CA LEU A 151 -7.15 -1.30 -6.05
C LEU A 151 -6.63 -2.61 -6.61
N HIS A 152 -7.06 -3.72 -6.04
CA HIS A 152 -6.85 -5.01 -6.69
C HIS A 152 -7.56 -5.05 -8.05
N ASP A 153 -6.98 -5.74 -9.03
CA ASP A 153 -7.43 -5.70 -10.43
C ASP A 153 -8.91 -6.04 -10.60
N LEU A 154 -9.39 -7.10 -9.94
CA LEU A 154 -10.80 -7.51 -9.97
C LEU A 154 -11.73 -6.41 -9.43
N VAL A 155 -11.34 -5.75 -8.34
CA VAL A 155 -12.12 -4.65 -7.75
C VAL A 155 -12.13 -3.46 -8.70
N PHE A 156 -10.97 -3.09 -9.26
CA PHE A 156 -10.84 -2.00 -10.21
C PHE A 156 -11.70 -2.22 -11.46
N GLN A 157 -11.61 -3.42 -12.07
CA GLN A 157 -12.39 -3.78 -13.25
C GLN A 157 -13.90 -3.72 -12.98
N SER A 158 -14.36 -4.31 -11.87
CA SER A 158 -15.77 -4.25 -11.44
C SER A 158 -16.27 -2.81 -11.33
N ARG A 159 -15.46 -1.91 -10.77
CA ARG A 159 -15.81 -0.49 -10.66
C ARG A 159 -15.86 0.21 -12.02
N VAL A 160 -14.89 -0.05 -12.89
CA VAL A 160 -14.87 0.49 -14.25
C VAL A 160 -16.13 0.04 -15.01
N ASP A 161 -16.47 -1.24 -14.94
CA ASP A 161 -17.63 -1.80 -15.62
C ASP A 161 -18.94 -1.22 -15.06
N ARG A 162 -19.05 -1.05 -13.74
CA ARG A 162 -20.19 -0.37 -13.11
C ARG A 162 -20.36 1.05 -13.66
N LEU A 163 -19.26 1.82 -13.77
CA LEU A 163 -19.32 3.18 -14.31
C LEU A 163 -19.70 3.19 -15.80
N ARG A 164 -19.18 2.26 -16.61
CA ARG A 164 -19.58 2.14 -18.01
C ARG A 164 -21.07 1.82 -18.14
N LYS A 165 -21.59 0.88 -17.34
CA LYS A 165 -23.02 0.53 -17.32
C LYS A 165 -23.88 1.73 -16.93
N LEU A 166 -23.49 2.47 -15.89
CA LEU A 166 -24.22 3.68 -15.47
C LEU A 166 -24.21 4.77 -16.56
N ALA A 167 -23.10 4.96 -17.26
CA ALA A 167 -23.03 5.90 -18.38
C ALA A 167 -23.94 5.48 -19.54
N GLN A 168 -23.95 4.20 -19.90
CA GLN A 168 -24.84 3.65 -20.94
C GLN A 168 -26.32 3.80 -20.57
N LEU A 169 -26.70 3.52 -19.32
CA LEU A 169 -28.07 3.69 -18.85
C LEU A 169 -28.50 5.16 -18.85
N LYS A 170 -27.60 6.06 -18.45
CA LYS A 170 -27.85 7.51 -18.50
C LYS A 170 -28.08 7.97 -19.94
N GLU A 171 -27.29 7.48 -20.88
CA GLU A 171 -27.44 7.82 -22.30
C GLU A 171 -28.72 7.24 -22.91
N LYS A 172 -29.05 5.97 -22.64
CA LYS A 172 -30.34 5.39 -23.05
C LYS A 172 -31.52 6.21 -22.55
N LYS A 173 -31.52 6.58 -21.26
CA LYS A 173 -32.56 7.41 -20.67
C LYS A 173 -32.64 8.79 -21.36
N ARG A 174 -31.51 9.38 -21.74
CA ARG A 174 -31.46 10.66 -22.48
C ARG A 174 -32.12 10.52 -23.86
N VAL A 175 -31.80 9.46 -24.60
CA VAL A 175 -32.39 9.17 -25.93
C VAL A 175 -33.88 8.89 -25.82
N GLU A 176 -34.31 8.07 -24.85
CA GLU A 176 -35.72 7.78 -24.58
C GLU A 176 -36.48 9.08 -24.29
N GLN A 177 -35.97 9.93 -23.40
CA GLN A 177 -36.58 11.23 -23.09
C GLN A 177 -36.70 12.13 -24.33
N GLN A 178 -35.70 12.12 -25.22
CA GLN A 178 -35.78 12.86 -26.48
C GLN A 178 -36.79 12.27 -27.46
N SER A 179 -36.96 10.95 -27.47
CA SER A 179 -37.98 10.29 -28.30
C SER A 179 -39.40 10.61 -27.83
N TYR A 180 -39.64 10.72 -26.52
CA TYR A 180 -40.94 11.09 -25.96
C TYR A 180 -41.33 12.55 -26.22
N THR A 181 -40.35 13.47 -26.31
CA THR A 181 -40.63 14.89 -26.53
C THR A 181 -40.71 15.28 -28.01
N ASN A 182 -40.34 14.38 -28.93
CA ASN A 182 -40.27 14.63 -30.36
C ASN A 182 -41.29 13.82 -31.19
N THR A 183 -42.26 13.17 -30.56
CA THR A 183 -43.37 12.52 -31.25
C THR A 183 -44.50 13.51 -31.53
N ASP A 184 -44.77 13.76 -32.81
CA ASP A 184 -45.93 14.55 -33.24
C ASP A 184 -47.23 13.79 -32.90
N PRO A 185 -48.17 14.37 -32.13
CA PRO A 185 -49.40 13.71 -31.73
C PRO A 185 -50.22 13.19 -32.93
N ASN A 186 -50.12 13.83 -34.09
CA ASN A 186 -50.83 13.39 -35.29
C ASN A 186 -50.26 12.08 -35.86
N GLN A 187 -48.94 11.87 -35.77
CA GLN A 187 -48.32 10.63 -36.22
C GLN A 187 -48.72 9.46 -35.32
N LEU A 188 -48.80 9.68 -34.01
CA LEU A 188 -49.20 8.64 -33.05
C LEU A 188 -50.63 8.14 -33.28
N LEU A 189 -51.57 9.05 -33.58
CA LEU A 189 -52.96 8.71 -33.89
C LEU A 189 -53.10 7.95 -35.22
N GLN A 190 -52.19 8.17 -36.18
CA GLN A 190 -52.17 7.44 -37.44
C GLN A 190 -51.51 6.05 -37.30
N SER A 191 -50.45 5.94 -36.50
CA SER A 191 -49.70 4.70 -36.35
C SER A 191 -50.35 3.69 -35.39
N PHE A 192 -51.14 4.16 -34.42
CA PHE A 192 -51.76 3.32 -33.40
C PHE A 192 -53.28 3.50 -33.40
N SER A 193 -54.01 2.39 -33.55
CA SER A 193 -55.46 2.39 -33.40
C SER A 193 -55.81 2.28 -31.91
N PHE A 194 -56.08 3.42 -31.29
CA PHE A 194 -56.45 3.47 -29.87
C PHE A 194 -57.93 3.07 -29.72
N PRO A 195 -58.27 2.15 -28.79
CA PRO A 195 -59.66 1.84 -28.50
C PRO A 195 -60.39 3.07 -27.95
N GLU A 196 -61.53 3.40 -28.54
CA GLU A 196 -62.34 4.52 -28.06
C GLU A 196 -62.91 4.21 -26.67
N VAL A 197 -62.85 5.20 -25.77
CA VAL A 197 -63.47 5.08 -24.45
C VAL A 197 -64.99 5.02 -24.63
N PRO A 198 -65.68 3.99 -24.09
CA PRO A 198 -67.13 3.90 -24.18
C PRO A 198 -67.78 5.16 -23.59
N LYS A 199 -68.51 5.90 -24.43
CA LYS A 199 -69.26 7.08 -23.98
C LYS A 199 -70.43 6.58 -23.15
N ASN A 200 -70.32 6.69 -21.83
CA ASN A 200 -71.39 6.34 -20.91
C ASN A 200 -72.53 7.37 -21.07
N THR A 201 -73.44 7.13 -22.00
CA THR A 201 -74.66 7.92 -22.17
C THR A 201 -75.62 7.57 -21.04
N VAL A 202 -75.32 8.04 -19.83
CA VAL A 202 -76.30 8.12 -18.76
C VAL A 202 -77.26 9.24 -19.16
N ASN A 203 -78.35 8.87 -19.86
CA ASN A 203 -79.48 9.75 -20.09
C ASN A 203 -80.00 10.19 -18.72
N LYS A 204 -79.69 11.42 -18.31
CA LYS A 204 -80.36 12.09 -17.20
C LYS A 204 -81.76 12.45 -17.68
N SER A 205 -82.71 11.57 -17.42
CA SER A 205 -84.14 11.90 -17.39
C SER A 205 -84.53 12.43 -16.02
#